data_AF-A0A840HA66-F1
#
_entry.id   AF-A0A840HA66-F1
#
_cell.length_a   1.000
_cell.length_b   1.000
_cell.length_c   1.000
_cell.angle_alpha   90.00
_cell.angle_beta   90.00
_cell.angle_gamma   90.00
#
_symmetry.space_group_name_H-M   'P 1'
#
loop_
_entity.id
_entity.type
_entity.pdbx_description
1 polymer ?
#
loop_
_entity_poly.entity_id
_entity_poly.type
_entity_poly.pdbx_seq_one_letter_code
_entity_poly.pdbx_strand_id
1 'polypeptide(L)'
;MAELDHDSRMALFAHCTALTVNAVKLPFDLRSRALATANHLAGAVALDMTGYWRRTVQNYLGRVTKAGILYAVREGVSGKAAEGISGMKKVEMAAAAEQLSAATEWLPALLRTAKTEHQVGPPSGAQGHDFCSEAAE
;
A
#
# COMPACT_ATOMS: atom_id res chain seq x y z
N MET A 1 5.90 19.81 34.55
CA MET A 1 5.85 19.07 33.27
C MET A 1 4.49 19.35 32.68
N ALA A 2 4.39 19.73 31.40
CA ALA A 2 3.08 19.93 30.77
C ALA A 2 2.43 18.56 30.54
N GLU A 3 1.17 18.41 30.93
CA GLU A 3 0.40 17.22 30.61
C GLU A 3 -0.02 17.26 29.13
N LEU A 4 0.18 16.16 28.42
CA LEU A 4 -0.23 16.03 27.02
C LEU A 4 -1.74 15.79 26.95
N ASP A 5 -2.42 16.56 26.11
CA ASP A 5 -3.83 16.37 25.81
C ASP A 5 -4.10 14.99 25.16
N HIS A 6 -5.36 14.66 24.90
CA HIS A 6 -5.71 13.37 24.32
C HIS A 6 -5.14 13.20 22.90
N ASP A 7 -5.26 14.21 22.05
CA ASP A 7 -4.87 14.13 20.64
C ASP A 7 -3.35 14.04 20.49
N SER A 8 -2.60 14.81 21.28
CA SER A 8 -1.13 14.72 21.35
C SER A 8 -0.65 13.34 21.80
N ARG A 9 -1.33 12.71 22.77
CA ARG A 9 -1.02 11.33 23.19
C ARG A 9 -1.35 10.32 22.09
N MET A 10 -2.51 10.46 21.43
CA MET A 10 -2.90 9.58 20.34
C MET A 10 -1.99 9.72 19.12
N ALA A 11 -1.54 10.93 18.78
CA ALA A 11 -0.56 11.17 17.73
C ALA A 11 0.80 10.51 18.03
N LEU A 12 1.26 10.57 19.28
CA LEU A 12 2.48 9.86 19.71
C LEU A 12 2.30 8.33 19.61
N PHE A 13 1.17 7.78 20.06
CA PHE A 13 0.88 6.35 19.90
C PHE A 13 0.80 5.93 18.43
N ALA A 14 0.17 6.73 17.57
CA ALA A 14 0.11 6.49 16.13
C ALA A 14 1.52 6.50 15.51
N HIS A 15 2.39 7.44 15.89
CA HIS A 15 3.78 7.49 15.44
C HIS A 15 4.56 6.25 15.90
N CYS A 16 4.52 5.91 17.19
CA CYS A 16 5.23 4.75 17.74
C CYS A 16 4.76 3.43 17.11
N THR A 17 3.46 3.26 16.88
CA THR A 17 2.90 2.04 16.27
C THR A 17 3.18 1.95 14.77
N ALA A 18 3.13 3.06 14.03
CA ALA A 18 3.45 3.09 12.60
C ALA A 18 4.86 2.56 12.30
N LEU A 19 5.84 2.87 13.16
CA LEU A 19 7.22 2.36 13.05
C LEU A 19 7.34 0.83 13.22
N THR A 20 6.30 0.14 13.71
CA THR A 20 6.29 -1.32 13.86
C THR A 20 5.67 -2.07 12.67
N VAL A 21 5.02 -1.36 11.74
CA VAL A 21 4.29 -1.97 10.63
C VAL A 21 5.25 -2.44 9.54
N ASN A 22 5.36 -3.75 9.34
CA ASN A 22 6.18 -4.35 8.30
C ASN A 22 5.32 -4.98 7.19
N ALA A 23 5.17 -4.25 6.08
CA ALA A 23 4.44 -4.68 4.88
C ALA A 23 5.33 -5.31 3.78
N VAL A 24 6.60 -5.64 4.08
CA VAL A 24 7.53 -6.18 3.07
C VAL A 24 7.20 -7.64 2.75
N LYS A 25 6.72 -7.88 1.52
CA LYS A 25 6.47 -9.22 0.97
C LYS A 25 7.75 -9.85 0.41
N LEU A 26 8.16 -10.98 0.99
CA LEU A 26 9.27 -11.80 0.48
C LEU A 26 8.77 -12.96 -0.41
N PRO A 27 9.62 -13.57 -1.25
CA PRO A 27 9.19 -14.62 -2.21
C PRO A 27 8.55 -15.86 -1.57
N PHE A 28 8.94 -16.22 -0.35
CA PHE A 28 8.45 -17.37 0.40
C PHE A 28 7.73 -16.96 1.70
N ASP A 29 7.12 -15.77 1.72
CA ASP A 29 6.54 -15.20 2.94
C ASP A 29 5.20 -15.86 3.30
N LEU A 30 5.19 -16.57 4.43
CA LEU A 30 3.99 -17.21 4.99
C LEU A 30 3.14 -16.26 5.86
N ARG A 31 3.59 -15.00 6.10
CA ARG A 31 2.90 -14.02 6.96
C ARG A 31 1.70 -13.35 6.28
N SER A 32 0.83 -14.15 5.67
CA SER A 32 -0.38 -13.69 4.97
C SER A 32 -1.24 -12.76 5.83
N ARG A 33 -1.42 -13.09 7.12
CA ARG A 33 -2.16 -12.26 8.08
C ARG A 33 -1.51 -10.88 8.30
N ALA A 34 -0.18 -10.79 8.41
CA ALA A 34 0.48 -9.51 8.63
C ALA A 34 0.36 -8.57 7.42
N LEU A 35 0.50 -9.12 6.20
CA LEU A 35 0.30 -8.37 4.96
C LEU A 35 -1.17 -7.95 4.80
N ALA A 36 -2.14 -8.78 5.20
CA ALA A 36 -3.55 -8.41 5.22
C ALA A 36 -3.82 -7.25 6.20
N THR A 37 -3.30 -7.32 7.43
CA THR A 37 -3.41 -6.22 8.42
C THR A 37 -2.78 -4.92 7.89
N ALA A 38 -1.61 -4.98 7.25
CA ALA A 38 -0.99 -3.81 6.64
C ALA A 38 -1.85 -3.21 5.51
N ASN A 39 -2.48 -4.04 4.67
CA ASN A 39 -3.40 -3.57 3.63
C ASN A 39 -4.67 -2.93 4.21
N HIS A 40 -5.22 -3.49 5.30
CA HIS A 40 -6.36 -2.88 6.01
C HIS A 40 -5.98 -1.51 6.60
N LEU A 41 -4.80 -1.39 7.21
CA LEU A 41 -4.30 -0.12 7.73
C LEU A 41 -4.11 0.91 6.59
N ALA A 42 -3.50 0.51 5.48
CA ALA A 42 -3.33 1.35 4.30
C ALA A 42 -4.69 1.87 3.76
N GLY A 43 -5.70 1.01 3.71
CA GLY A 43 -7.06 1.40 3.34
C GLY A 43 -7.71 2.37 4.34
N ALA A 44 -7.57 2.10 5.65
CA ALA A 44 -8.16 2.93 6.71
C ALA A 44 -7.55 4.35 6.78
N VAL A 45 -6.25 4.50 6.50
CA VAL A 45 -5.59 5.82 6.43
C VAL A 45 -5.59 6.45 5.03
N ALA A 46 -6.30 5.83 4.07
CA ALA A 46 -6.34 6.24 2.66
C ALA A 46 -4.93 6.47 2.05
N LEU A 47 -3.98 5.57 2.35
CA LEU A 47 -2.59 5.69 1.94
C LEU A 47 -2.47 5.68 0.40
N ASP A 48 -2.07 6.81 -0.17
CA ASP A 48 -1.69 6.90 -1.57
C ASP A 48 -0.16 6.87 -1.72
N MET A 49 0.35 5.77 -2.30
CA MET A 49 1.78 5.59 -2.56
C MET A 49 2.30 6.37 -3.77
N THR A 50 1.45 6.96 -4.62
CA THR A 50 1.89 7.72 -5.81
C THR A 50 2.72 8.95 -5.42
N GLY A 51 2.35 9.63 -4.32
CA GLY A 51 3.08 10.77 -3.77
C GLY A 51 4.45 10.42 -3.16
N TYR A 52 4.66 9.17 -2.74
CA TYR A 52 5.86 8.73 -2.02
C TYR A 52 6.80 7.84 -2.83
N TRP A 53 6.39 7.34 -4.00
CA TRP A 53 7.14 6.35 -4.76
C TRP A 53 7.20 6.65 -6.26
N ARG A 54 8.37 6.48 -6.86
CA ARG A 54 8.60 6.59 -8.32
C ARG A 54 9.38 5.40 -8.86
N ARG A 55 8.96 4.90 -10.03
CA ARG A 55 9.53 3.73 -10.73
C ARG A 55 10.84 4.00 -11.47
N THR A 56 11.81 4.67 -10.85
CA THR A 56 13.07 5.02 -11.53
C THR A 56 13.90 3.78 -11.93
N VAL A 57 14.88 3.93 -12.83
CA VAL A 57 15.90 2.91 -13.12
C VAL A 57 16.58 2.41 -11.84
N GLN A 58 16.95 3.33 -10.94
CA GLN A 58 17.66 3.02 -9.69
C GLN A 58 16.79 2.24 -8.68
N ASN A 59 15.48 2.51 -8.69
CA ASN A 59 14.52 1.94 -7.73
C ASN A 59 13.93 0.62 -8.25
N TYR A 60 13.19 0.66 -9.37
CA TYR A 60 12.35 -0.43 -9.84
C TYR A 60 12.81 -1.00 -11.19
N LEU A 61 12.93 -0.14 -12.22
CA LEU A 61 13.07 -0.60 -13.61
C LEU A 61 14.41 -1.31 -13.87
N GLY A 62 15.48 -0.93 -13.17
CA GLY A 62 16.76 -1.65 -13.21
C GLY A 62 16.72 -3.02 -12.50
N ARG A 63 15.83 -3.21 -11.52
CA ARG A 63 15.76 -4.43 -10.70
C ARG A 63 14.90 -5.52 -11.32
N VAL A 64 13.80 -5.16 -12.01
CA VAL A 64 12.90 -6.14 -12.65
C VAL A 64 13.49 -6.74 -13.94
N THR A 65 12.81 -7.77 -14.47
CA THR A 65 13.13 -8.37 -15.77
C THR A 65 12.63 -7.49 -16.93
N LYS A 66 13.14 -7.71 -18.16
CA LYS A 66 12.61 -7.04 -19.36
C LYS A 66 11.08 -7.17 -19.49
N ALA A 67 10.54 -8.37 -19.22
CA ALA A 67 9.10 -8.61 -19.23
C ALA A 67 8.36 -7.78 -18.17
N GLY A 68 8.93 -7.59 -16.97
CA GLY A 68 8.39 -6.72 -15.93
C GLY A 68 8.37 -5.24 -16.32
N ILE A 69 9.43 -4.75 -17.00
CA ILE A 69 9.45 -3.39 -17.56
C ILE A 69 8.33 -3.22 -18.57
N LEU A 70 8.20 -4.16 -19.53
CA LEU A 70 7.16 -4.12 -20.55
C LEU A 70 5.76 -4.17 -19.93
N TYR A 71 5.51 -5.01 -18.94
CA TYR A 71 4.25 -5.06 -18.21
C TYR A 71 3.91 -3.69 -17.57
N ALA A 72 4.86 -3.08 -16.86
CA ALA A 72 4.66 -1.78 -16.22
C ALA A 72 4.40 -0.63 -17.21
N VAL A 73 5.00 -0.65 -18.40
CA VAL A 73 4.75 0.32 -19.47
C VAL A 73 3.41 0.04 -20.17
N ARG A 74 3.01 -1.23 -20.33
CA ARG A 74 1.70 -1.61 -20.89
C ARG A 74 0.53 -1.17 -20.01
N GLU A 75 0.60 -1.45 -18.71
CA GLU A 75 -0.44 -1.04 -17.75
C GLU A 75 -0.45 0.46 -17.49
N GLY A 76 0.72 1.10 -17.41
CA GLY A 76 0.82 2.52 -17.05
C GLY A 76 0.62 3.47 -18.22
N VAL A 77 1.22 3.18 -19.38
CA VAL A 77 1.32 4.13 -20.50
C VAL A 77 0.48 3.66 -21.68
N SER A 78 0.88 2.58 -22.35
CA SER A 78 0.11 1.91 -23.41
C SER A 78 0.80 0.66 -23.93
N GLY A 79 0.02 -0.20 -24.61
CA GLY A 79 0.56 -1.32 -25.42
C GLY A 79 1.62 -0.88 -26.43
N LYS A 80 1.32 0.16 -27.21
CA LYS A 80 2.18 0.71 -28.26
C LYS A 80 3.52 1.25 -27.72
N ALA A 81 3.51 1.92 -26.56
CA ALA A 81 4.73 2.41 -25.92
C ALA A 81 5.66 1.24 -25.50
N ALA A 82 5.08 0.15 -24.98
CA ALA A 82 5.85 -1.03 -24.60
C ALA A 82 6.42 -1.78 -25.82
N GLU A 83 5.66 -1.89 -26.92
CA GLU A 83 6.15 -2.47 -28.18
C GLU A 83 7.38 -1.71 -28.70
N GLY A 84 7.34 -0.38 -28.68
CA GLY A 84 8.45 0.49 -29.12
C GLY A 84 9.77 0.29 -28.36
N ILE A 85 9.74 -0.17 -27.10
CA ILE A 85 10.95 -0.45 -26.30
C ILE A 85 11.34 -1.92 -26.24
N SER A 86 10.52 -2.82 -26.81
CA SER A 86 10.65 -4.28 -26.62
C SER A 86 11.98 -4.88 -27.09
N GLY A 87 12.55 -4.36 -28.18
CA GLY A 87 13.84 -4.79 -28.72
C GLY A 87 15.08 -4.27 -27.99
N MET A 88 14.96 -3.28 -27.11
CA MET A 88 16.10 -2.58 -26.49
C MET A 88 16.91 -3.48 -25.53
N LYS A 89 18.18 -3.14 -25.27
CA LYS A 89 18.96 -3.79 -24.20
C LYS A 89 18.37 -3.42 -22.84
N LYS A 90 18.59 -4.22 -21.78
CA LYS A 90 17.90 -4.02 -20.49
C LYS A 90 18.11 -2.61 -19.91
N VAL A 91 19.33 -2.07 -19.99
CA VAL A 91 19.68 -0.74 -19.44
C VAL A 91 18.96 0.37 -20.23
N GLU A 92 19.04 0.32 -21.57
CA GLU A 92 18.35 1.24 -22.48
C GLU A 92 16.82 1.17 -22.29
N MET A 93 16.26 -0.03 -22.21
CA MET A 93 14.83 -0.29 -21.97
C MET A 93 14.35 0.30 -20.65
N ALA A 94 15.14 0.19 -19.58
CA ALA A 94 14.80 0.74 -18.28
C ALA A 94 14.81 2.27 -18.30
N ALA A 95 15.80 2.90 -18.95
CA ALA A 95 15.86 4.35 -19.11
C ALA A 95 14.72 4.89 -19.99
N ALA A 96 14.42 4.23 -21.11
CA ALA A 96 13.30 4.59 -21.98
C ALA A 96 11.94 4.44 -21.26
N ALA A 97 11.76 3.38 -20.48
CA ALA A 97 10.56 3.17 -19.68
C ALA A 97 10.38 4.22 -18.58
N GLU A 98 11.47 4.71 -17.97
CA GLU A 98 11.40 5.83 -17.01
C GLU A 98 10.89 7.12 -17.69
N GLN A 99 11.47 7.47 -18.85
CA GLN A 99 11.07 8.67 -19.61
C GLN A 99 9.63 8.59 -20.13
N LEU A 100 9.25 7.47 -20.75
CA LEU A 100 7.90 7.24 -21.29
C LEU A 100 6.79 7.34 -20.23
N SER A 101 7.14 7.19 -18.96
CA SER A 101 6.18 7.02 -17.87
C SER A 101 6.35 8.03 -16.73
N ALA A 102 7.14 9.09 -16.96
CA ALA A 102 7.38 10.15 -15.98
C ALA A 102 6.11 10.95 -15.61
N ALA A 103 5.15 11.03 -16.54
CA ALA A 103 3.86 11.68 -16.35
C ALA A 103 2.75 10.73 -15.85
N THR A 104 3.09 9.51 -15.40
CA THR A 104 2.12 8.45 -15.11
C THR A 104 2.27 7.90 -13.69
N GLU A 105 1.21 8.05 -12.90
CA GLU A 105 1.06 7.62 -11.50
C GLU A 105 0.87 6.09 -11.31
N TRP A 106 1.42 5.28 -12.22
CA TRP A 106 1.30 3.82 -12.11
C TRP A 106 2.16 3.29 -10.98
N LEU A 107 1.56 2.41 -10.18
CA LEU A 107 2.19 1.67 -9.11
C LEU A 107 2.19 0.16 -9.41
N PRO A 108 3.22 -0.60 -9.01
CA PRO A 108 3.17 -2.06 -8.94
C PRO A 108 2.02 -2.53 -8.03
N ALA A 109 1.42 -3.69 -8.32
CA ALA A 109 0.29 -4.21 -7.54
C ALA A 109 0.54 -4.32 -6.02
N LEU A 110 1.79 -4.51 -5.58
CA LEU A 110 2.16 -4.56 -4.16
C LEU A 110 2.14 -3.19 -3.44
N LEU A 111 2.09 -2.08 -4.19
CA LEU A 111 2.00 -0.71 -3.65
C LEU A 111 0.62 -0.08 -3.87
N ARG A 112 -0.32 -0.79 -4.51
CA ARG A 112 -1.70 -0.33 -4.71
C ARG A 112 -2.48 -0.60 -3.43
N THR A 113 -2.89 0.45 -2.74
CA THR A 113 -3.85 0.35 -1.65
C THR A 113 -5.19 -0.12 -2.20
N ALA A 114 -5.72 -1.22 -1.64
CA ALA A 114 -7.08 -1.63 -1.95
C ALA A 114 -8.04 -0.53 -1.46
N LYS A 115 -8.86 0.02 -2.37
CA LYS A 115 -9.87 1.02 -2.03
C LYS A 115 -10.96 0.36 -1.17
N THR A 116 -10.68 0.27 0.12
CA THR A 116 -11.67 -0.11 1.12
C THR A 116 -12.70 1.00 1.13
N GLU A 117 -13.94 0.69 0.76
CA GLU A 117 -15.08 1.58 0.95
C GLU A 117 -15.34 1.64 2.47
N HIS A 118 -14.56 2.48 3.15
CA HIS A 118 -14.54 2.56 4.60
C HIS A 118 -15.78 3.34 5.05
N GLN A 119 -16.93 2.66 5.04
CA GLN A 119 -18.13 3.10 5.73
C GLN A 119 -17.85 3.08 7.24
N VAL A 120 -17.28 4.18 7.73
CA VAL A 120 -17.28 4.50 9.16
C VAL A 120 -18.72 4.87 9.53
N GLY A 121 -19.55 3.85 9.71
CA GLY A 121 -20.74 3.99 10.55
C GLY A 121 -20.27 4.33 11.96
N PRO A 122 -20.98 5.21 12.70
CA PRO A 122 -20.62 5.51 14.07
C PRO A 122 -20.61 4.23 14.90
N PRO A 123 -19.75 4.13 15.94
CA PRO A 123 -19.74 2.97 16.83
C PRO A 123 -21.14 2.83 17.44
N SER A 124 -21.87 1.78 17.04
CA SER A 124 -23.20 1.49 17.57
C SER A 124 -23.10 1.35 19.07
N GLY A 125 -23.76 2.27 19.79
CA GLY A 125 -23.68 2.33 21.24
C GLY A 125 -24.11 1.02 21.89
N ALA A 126 -23.41 0.70 22.98
CA ALA A 126 -23.73 -0.27 24.02
C ALA A 126 -24.97 -1.17 23.80
N GLN A 127 -24.74 -2.47 23.69
CA GLN A 127 -25.62 -3.45 24.32
C GLN A 127 -24.80 -4.17 25.39
N GLY A 128 -25.10 -3.83 26.65
CA GLY A 128 -24.57 -4.58 27.78
C GLY A 128 -25.19 -5.98 27.75
N HIS A 129 -24.35 -7.00 27.97
CA HIS A 129 -24.89 -8.30 28.37
C HIS A 129 -25.30 -8.19 29.83
N ASP A 130 -26.60 -7.96 30.07
CA ASP A 130 -27.22 -8.21 31.36
C ASP A 130 -27.08 -9.72 31.66
N PHE A 131 -26.21 -10.05 32.62
CA PHE A 131 -26.03 -11.41 33.10
C PHE A 131 -26.78 -11.61 34.42
N CYS A 132 -27.85 -12.40 34.34
CA CYS A 132 -28.50 -13.12 35.45
C CYS A 132 -29.36 -12.33 36.47
N SER A 133 -30.64 -12.20 36.14
CA SER A 133 -31.78 -12.53 37.02
C SER A 133 -32.85 -13.20 36.13
N GLU A 134 -33.71 -14.13 36.54
CA GLU A 134 -34.07 -14.57 37.89
C GLU A 134 -34.58 -16.04 37.89
N ALA A 135 -34.87 -16.56 39.08
CA ALA A 135 -35.26 -17.94 39.42
C ALA A 135 -36.55 -18.48 38.75
N ALA A 136 -36.67 -19.82 38.69
CA ALA A 136 -37.67 -20.61 39.46
C ALA A 136 -37.75 -22.09 39.02
N GLU A 137 -37.38 -23.02 39.90
CA GLU A 137 -38.26 -24.04 40.55
C GLU A 137 -37.47 -24.87 41.59
#